data_AF-D6SPP7-F1
#
_entry.id   AF-D6SPP7-F1
#
_cell.length_a   1.000
_cell.length_b   1.000
_cell.length_c   1.000
_cell.angle_alpha   90.00
_cell.angle_beta   90.00
_cell.angle_gamma   90.00
#
_symmetry.space_group_name_H-M   'P 1'
#
loop_
_entity.id
_entity.type
_entity.pdbx_description
1 polymer ?
#
loop_
_entity_poly.entity_id
_entity_poly.type
_entity_poly.pdbx_seq_one_letter_code
_entity_poly.pdbx_strand_id
1 'polypeptide(L)'
;MKNNHWKDIHTLLVQRDQLFMPFLSSGEENREGFEFSDLHQDSQHNGWTLPGSSSQEPGIEDLVQVRASIRDELDRLRIALETDLNERDVYYILFPLVAHIDEQVQFRFLNPAQSNGWPPLQRELFDTDSAGELFYETLDDLLIKPQTLPLILEVYYYCLNEGFGGRLANNPSKRQEYMERLRNRIPTPSQQDETVPFPVEEVQSSSMLSTISPFWFYCSAAVATGLVYAGLKLLGHYWTPF
;
A
#
# COMPACT_ATOMS: atom_id res chain seq x y z
N MET A 1 26.61 -2.59 -0.74
CA MET A 1 25.88 -3.75 -1.31
C MET A 1 24.38 -3.74 -0.99
N LYS A 2 23.91 -3.21 0.17
CA LYS A 2 22.47 -3.14 0.52
C LYS A 2 21.53 -2.49 -0.54
N ASN A 3 22.06 -1.61 -1.40
CA ASN A 3 21.25 -0.81 -2.32
C ASN A 3 20.81 -1.52 -3.62
N ASN A 4 21.37 -2.68 -3.98
CA ASN A 4 21.05 -3.30 -5.27
C ASN A 4 19.78 -4.15 -5.20
N HIS A 5 19.65 -5.09 -4.25
CA HIS A 5 18.47 -5.94 -4.17
C HIS A 5 17.17 -5.15 -3.93
N TRP A 6 17.22 -4.09 -3.11
CA TRP A 6 16.06 -3.21 -2.92
C TRP A 6 15.68 -2.44 -4.17
N LYS A 7 16.66 -2.10 -5.02
CA LYS A 7 16.39 -1.48 -6.32
C LYS A 7 15.66 -2.46 -7.24
N ASP A 8 16.06 -3.73 -7.25
CA ASP A 8 15.43 -4.76 -8.07
C ASP A 8 14.01 -5.06 -7.58
N ILE A 9 13.83 -5.22 -6.26
CA ILE A 9 12.49 -5.36 -5.63
C ILE A 9 11.61 -4.14 -5.93
N HIS A 10 12.15 -2.93 -5.79
CA HIS A 10 11.39 -1.71 -6.09
C HIS A 10 11.01 -1.63 -7.57
N THR A 11 11.90 -2.07 -8.47
CA THR A 11 11.62 -2.12 -9.90
C THR A 11 10.44 -3.06 -10.20
N LEU A 12 10.41 -4.25 -9.61
CA LEU A 12 9.27 -5.17 -9.69
C LEU A 12 7.96 -4.50 -9.22
N LEU A 13 7.99 -3.82 -8.08
CA LEU A 13 6.80 -3.19 -7.49
C LEU A 13 6.28 -2.02 -8.34
N VAL A 14 7.17 -1.20 -8.89
CA VAL A 14 6.81 -0.11 -9.81
C VAL A 14 6.23 -0.67 -11.10
N GLN A 15 6.83 -1.72 -11.67
CA GLN A 15 6.32 -2.35 -12.89
C GLN A 15 4.95 -2.98 -12.66
N ARG A 16 4.75 -3.67 -11.53
CA ARG A 16 3.42 -4.16 -11.11
C ARG A 16 2.39 -3.03 -11.16
N ASP A 17 2.68 -1.92 -10.48
CA ASP A 17 1.73 -0.81 -10.43
C ASP A 17 1.44 -0.25 -11.82
N GLN A 18 2.46 -0.07 -12.66
CA GLN A 18 2.29 0.37 -14.05
C GLN A 18 1.43 -0.58 -14.89
N LEU A 19 1.59 -1.89 -14.71
CA LEU A 19 0.79 -2.90 -15.41
C LEU A 19 -0.69 -2.84 -15.00
N PHE A 20 -0.98 -2.50 -13.74
CA PHE A 20 -2.36 -2.42 -13.25
C PHE A 20 -2.99 -1.03 -13.29
N MET A 21 -2.21 0.04 -13.50
CA MET A 21 -2.71 1.42 -13.61
C MET A 21 -3.91 1.57 -14.57
N PRO A 22 -3.90 0.97 -15.79
CA PRO A 22 -5.04 1.08 -16.70
C PRO A 22 -6.37 0.57 -16.13
N PHE A 23 -6.34 -0.36 -15.18
CA PHE A 23 -7.56 -0.94 -14.58
C PHE A 23 -8.03 -0.17 -13.33
N LEU A 24 -7.16 0.62 -12.70
CA LEU A 24 -7.52 1.44 -11.54
C LEU A 24 -8.26 2.72 -11.95
N SER A 25 -7.82 3.36 -13.03
CA SER A 25 -8.38 4.63 -13.50
C SER A 25 -9.84 4.52 -13.99
N SER A 26 -10.35 3.31 -14.21
CA SER A 26 -11.74 3.05 -14.58
C SER A 26 -12.71 2.95 -13.39
N GLY A 27 -12.22 2.89 -12.14
CA GLY A 27 -13.04 2.62 -10.95
C GLY A 27 -13.35 3.81 -10.04
N GLU A 28 -12.64 4.92 -10.15
CA GLU A 28 -12.73 6.04 -9.19
C GLU A 28 -13.84 7.07 -9.52
N GLU A 29 -14.28 7.16 -10.78
CA GLU A 29 -15.32 8.14 -11.18
C GLU A 29 -16.75 7.75 -10.71
N ASN A 30 -16.95 6.53 -10.20
CA ASN A 30 -18.25 6.01 -9.76
C ASN A 30 -18.47 6.03 -8.24
N ARG A 31 -17.56 6.62 -7.44
CA ARG A 31 -17.64 6.61 -5.97
C ARG A 31 -18.08 7.92 -5.32
N GLU A 32 -18.29 8.99 -6.08
CA GLU A 32 -18.93 10.22 -5.57
C GLU A 32 -20.35 10.35 -6.12
N GLY A 33 -21.33 9.78 -5.40
CA GLY A 33 -22.73 9.91 -5.79
C GLY A 33 -23.67 8.95 -5.05
N PHE A 34 -23.69 8.99 -3.72
CA PHE A 34 -24.77 8.38 -2.96
C PHE A 34 -25.30 9.35 -1.91
N GLU A 35 -26.01 10.37 -2.39
CA GLU A 35 -26.91 11.18 -1.55
C GLU A 35 -28.33 10.67 -1.80
N PHE A 36 -28.87 9.96 -0.82
CA PHE A 36 -30.23 9.44 -0.82
C PHE A 36 -31.16 10.50 -0.24
N SER A 37 -32.01 11.12 -1.07
CA SER A 37 -33.36 11.60 -0.74
C SER A 37 -34.06 12.10 -2.01
N ASP A 38 -34.96 11.29 -2.56
CA ASP A 38 -36.39 11.62 -2.65
C ASP A 38 -37.10 10.79 -3.73
N LEU A 39 -38.19 10.16 -3.29
CA LEU A 39 -39.17 9.47 -4.11
C LEU A 39 -39.93 10.48 -4.97
N HIS A 40 -39.95 10.30 -6.29
CA HIS A 40 -41.17 10.48 -7.09
C HIS A 40 -41.06 9.76 -8.43
N GLN A 41 -42.11 8.99 -8.69
CA GLN A 41 -42.41 8.26 -9.90
C GLN A 41 -43.01 9.20 -10.96
N ASP A 42 -42.43 9.30 -12.16
CA ASP A 42 -43.12 8.96 -13.42
C ASP A 42 -42.32 9.28 -14.70
N SER A 43 -42.62 8.47 -15.72
CA SER A 43 -42.67 8.78 -17.16
C SER A 43 -41.40 8.82 -18.03
N GLN A 44 -41.57 8.17 -19.18
CA GLN A 44 -40.62 7.92 -20.26
C GLN A 44 -40.23 9.21 -21.01
N HIS A 45 -38.93 9.45 -21.27
CA HIS A 45 -38.46 9.97 -22.56
C HIS A 45 -36.91 9.92 -22.70
N ASN A 46 -36.49 9.22 -23.75
CA ASN A 46 -35.37 9.51 -24.66
C ASN A 46 -33.93 9.25 -24.21
N GLY A 47 -33.37 8.24 -24.87
CA GLY A 47 -31.95 7.95 -24.94
C GLY A 47 -31.10 9.15 -25.31
N TRP A 48 -30.16 9.42 -24.40
CA TRP A 48 -28.86 9.99 -24.71
C TRP A 48 -27.83 8.93 -24.32
N THR A 49 -27.52 8.00 -25.23
CA THR A 49 -26.29 7.21 -25.09
C THR A 49 -25.14 8.10 -25.51
N LEU A 50 -24.35 8.55 -24.54
CA LEU A 50 -23.06 9.19 -24.81
C LEU A 50 -22.18 8.19 -25.58
N PRO A 51 -21.63 8.57 -26.76
CA PRO A 51 -20.66 7.74 -27.44
C PRO A 51 -19.31 7.89 -26.75
N GLY A 52 -18.82 6.83 -26.10
CA GLY A 52 -17.39 6.70 -25.78
C GLY A 52 -16.97 6.72 -24.31
N SER A 53 -17.77 6.19 -23.38
CA SER A 53 -17.24 5.77 -22.07
C SER A 53 -17.31 4.24 -21.97
N SER A 54 -16.41 3.53 -22.66
CA SER A 54 -16.18 2.13 -22.37
C SER A 54 -15.43 2.06 -21.03
N SER A 55 -16.18 1.90 -19.95
CA SER A 55 -15.72 1.40 -18.66
C SER A 55 -15.20 -0.02 -18.87
N GLN A 56 -13.98 -0.15 -19.39
CA GLN A 56 -13.47 -1.44 -19.81
C GLN A 56 -12.77 -2.09 -18.61
N GLU A 57 -13.56 -2.83 -17.81
CA GLU A 57 -13.02 -3.78 -16.85
C GLU A 57 -12.01 -4.70 -17.57
N PRO A 58 -10.89 -5.08 -16.92
CA PRO A 58 -9.90 -5.96 -17.54
C PRO A 58 -10.56 -7.21 -18.13
N GLY A 59 -10.30 -7.48 -19.41
CA GLY A 59 -10.66 -8.75 -20.00
C GLY A 59 -9.81 -9.88 -19.41
N ILE A 60 -10.29 -11.12 -19.51
CA ILE A 60 -9.51 -12.30 -19.10
C ILE A 60 -8.14 -12.34 -19.83
N GLU A 61 -8.11 -11.94 -21.09
CA GLU A 61 -6.88 -11.90 -21.89
C GLU A 61 -5.87 -10.85 -21.36
N ASP A 62 -6.35 -9.70 -20.90
CA ASP A 62 -5.51 -8.67 -20.29
C ASP A 62 -4.88 -9.18 -18.98
N LEU A 63 -5.66 -9.88 -18.16
CA LEU A 63 -5.18 -10.48 -16.92
C LEU A 63 -4.11 -11.54 -17.17
N VAL A 64 -4.26 -12.35 -18.22
CA VAL A 64 -3.26 -13.35 -18.62
C VAL A 64 -1.95 -12.67 -19.04
N GLN A 65 -2.02 -11.58 -19.82
CA GLN A 65 -0.84 -10.84 -20.25
C GLN A 65 -0.14 -10.15 -19.07
N VAL A 66 -0.89 -9.52 -18.17
CA VAL A 66 -0.36 -8.91 -16.95
C VAL A 66 0.30 -9.95 -16.05
N ARG A 67 -0.34 -11.10 -15.87
CA ARG A 67 0.22 -12.22 -15.10
C ARG A 67 1.54 -12.71 -15.69
N ALA A 68 1.60 -12.91 -17.01
CA ALA A 68 2.83 -13.32 -17.69
C ALA A 68 3.96 -12.28 -17.48
N SER A 69 3.63 -11.00 -17.60
CA SER A 69 4.58 -9.90 -17.39
C SER A 69 5.13 -9.89 -15.94
N ILE A 70 4.27 -10.09 -14.95
CA ILE A 70 4.67 -10.17 -13.53
C ILE A 70 5.54 -11.40 -13.28
N ARG A 71 5.20 -12.55 -13.87
CA ARG A 71 6.00 -13.76 -13.77
C ARG A 71 7.42 -13.54 -14.31
N ASP A 72 7.53 -12.89 -15.47
CA ASP A 72 8.83 -12.59 -16.07
C ASP A 72 9.67 -11.67 -15.18
N GLU A 73 9.05 -10.67 -14.55
CA GLU A 73 9.76 -9.77 -13.63
C GLU A 73 10.15 -10.46 -12.31
N LEU A 74 9.32 -11.38 -11.81
CA LEU A 74 9.67 -12.23 -10.66
C LEU A 74 10.86 -13.15 -10.98
N ASP A 75 10.93 -13.70 -12.19
CA ASP A 75 12.06 -14.53 -12.62
C ASP A 75 13.35 -13.72 -12.76
N ARG A 76 13.26 -12.48 -13.29
CA ARG A 76 14.41 -11.56 -13.30
C ARG A 76 14.88 -11.21 -11.90
N LEU A 77 13.95 -10.89 -11.00
CA LEU A 77 14.28 -10.63 -9.60
C LEU A 77 14.95 -11.84 -8.96
N ARG A 78 14.43 -13.05 -9.21
CA ARG A 78 15.03 -14.29 -8.73
C ARG A 78 16.49 -14.43 -9.19
N ILE A 79 16.73 -14.29 -10.49
CA ILE A 79 18.10 -14.37 -11.07
C ILE A 79 19.01 -13.33 -10.44
N ALA A 80 18.52 -12.10 -10.22
CA ALA A 80 19.28 -11.02 -9.60
C ALA A 80 19.57 -11.25 -8.10
N LEU A 81 18.72 -11.99 -7.38
CA LEU A 81 18.95 -12.34 -5.98
C LEU A 81 19.92 -13.53 -5.86
N GLU A 82 19.82 -14.51 -6.75
CA GLU A 82 20.69 -15.70 -6.79
C GLU A 82 22.16 -15.40 -7.08
N THR A 83 22.51 -14.17 -7.48
CA THR A 83 23.91 -13.75 -7.63
C THR A 83 24.66 -13.66 -6.31
N ASP A 84 23.97 -13.26 -5.23
CA ASP A 84 24.58 -12.94 -3.94
C ASP A 84 23.96 -13.71 -2.76
N LEU A 85 22.78 -14.31 -2.96
CA LEU A 85 22.03 -15.00 -1.93
C LEU A 85 21.90 -16.50 -2.24
N ASN A 86 21.78 -17.31 -1.19
CA ASN A 86 21.46 -18.72 -1.35
C ASN A 86 19.96 -18.91 -1.64
N GLU A 87 19.61 -20.08 -2.18
CA GLU A 87 18.24 -20.44 -2.57
C GLU A 87 17.20 -20.25 -1.44
N ARG A 88 17.58 -20.51 -0.19
CA ARG A 88 16.69 -20.34 0.97
C ARG A 88 16.36 -18.87 1.22
N ASP A 89 17.35 -17.98 1.14
CA ASP A 89 17.13 -16.55 1.35
C ASP A 89 16.35 -15.94 0.18
N VAL A 90 16.61 -16.40 -1.05
CA VAL A 90 15.82 -16.03 -2.24
C VAL A 90 14.36 -16.44 -2.06
N TYR A 91 14.10 -17.67 -1.59
CA TYR A 91 12.75 -18.13 -1.26
C TYR A 91 12.06 -17.20 -0.24
N TYR A 92 12.74 -16.86 0.86
CA TYR A 92 12.17 -16.00 1.90
C TYR A 92 11.95 -14.55 1.45
N ILE A 93 12.53 -14.12 0.33
CA ILE A 93 12.26 -12.82 -0.28
C ILE A 93 11.10 -12.92 -1.29
N LEU A 94 11.13 -13.90 -2.19
CA LEU A 94 10.14 -13.99 -3.27
C LEU A 94 8.77 -14.45 -2.78
N PHE A 95 8.72 -15.40 -1.85
CA PHE A 95 7.47 -15.94 -1.34
C PHE A 95 6.51 -14.86 -0.80
N PRO A 96 6.92 -13.98 0.14
CA PRO A 96 6.02 -12.93 0.64
C PRO A 96 5.61 -11.92 -0.44
N LEU A 97 6.48 -11.64 -1.41
CA LEU A 97 6.16 -10.75 -2.53
C LEU A 97 5.06 -11.35 -3.43
N VAL A 98 5.18 -12.64 -3.77
CA VAL A 98 4.18 -13.34 -4.58
C VAL A 98 2.84 -13.43 -3.85
N ALA A 99 2.85 -13.81 -2.58
CA ALA A 99 1.64 -13.83 -1.75
C ALA A 99 0.96 -12.46 -1.71
N HIS A 100 1.74 -11.39 -1.54
CA HIS A 100 1.22 -10.02 -1.54
C HIS A 100 0.66 -9.61 -2.91
N ILE A 101 1.33 -9.93 -4.01
CA ILE A 101 0.84 -9.62 -5.37
C ILE A 101 -0.49 -10.32 -5.62
N ASP A 102 -0.60 -11.63 -5.36
CA ASP A 102 -1.84 -12.37 -5.58
C ASP A 102 -3.00 -11.77 -4.76
N GLU A 103 -2.75 -11.38 -3.51
CA GLU A 103 -3.74 -10.74 -2.65
C GLU A 103 -4.16 -9.36 -3.20
N GLN A 104 -3.21 -8.52 -3.62
CA GLN A 104 -3.53 -7.21 -4.21
C GLN A 104 -4.34 -7.37 -5.49
N VAL A 105 -4.05 -8.36 -6.34
CA VAL A 105 -4.86 -8.62 -7.53
C VAL A 105 -6.28 -8.98 -7.18
N GLN A 106 -6.47 -9.91 -6.24
CA GLN A 106 -7.81 -10.35 -5.84
C GLN A 106 -8.65 -9.24 -5.18
N PHE A 107 -8.04 -8.38 -4.36
CA PHE A 107 -8.80 -7.40 -3.57
C PHE A 107 -8.81 -5.98 -4.13
N ARG A 108 -7.79 -5.59 -4.90
CA ARG A 108 -7.60 -4.21 -5.37
C ARG A 108 -7.85 -4.05 -6.85
N PHE A 109 -7.50 -5.04 -7.66
CA PHE A 109 -7.53 -4.94 -9.12
C PHE A 109 -8.71 -5.68 -9.77
N LEU A 110 -9.27 -6.70 -9.09
CA LEU A 110 -10.40 -7.46 -9.61
C LEU A 110 -11.71 -7.13 -8.91
N ASN A 111 -12.78 -7.07 -9.70
CA ASN A 111 -14.14 -7.12 -9.19
C ASN A 111 -14.39 -8.51 -8.58
N PRO A 112 -15.10 -8.65 -7.44
CA PRO A 112 -15.44 -9.94 -6.85
C PRO A 112 -16.00 -10.98 -7.83
N ALA A 113 -16.74 -10.54 -8.86
CA ALA A 113 -17.28 -11.42 -9.91
C ALA A 113 -16.20 -12.06 -10.81
N GLN A 114 -15.03 -11.43 -10.92
CA GLN A 114 -13.89 -11.85 -11.74
C GLN A 114 -12.74 -12.43 -10.90
N SER A 115 -12.89 -12.51 -9.57
CA SER A 115 -11.85 -13.02 -8.65
C SER A 115 -11.34 -14.42 -9.04
N ASN A 116 -12.19 -15.27 -9.63
CA ASN A 116 -11.82 -16.59 -10.13
C ASN A 116 -11.03 -16.58 -11.45
N GLY A 117 -10.89 -15.43 -12.10
CA GLY A 117 -10.20 -15.24 -13.37
C GLY A 117 -8.68 -15.09 -13.26
N TRP A 118 -8.16 -14.94 -12.04
CA TRP A 118 -6.72 -14.85 -11.78
C TRP A 118 -6.17 -16.18 -11.25
N PRO A 119 -5.41 -16.95 -12.06
CA PRO A 119 -4.69 -18.11 -11.58
C PRO A 119 -3.57 -17.67 -10.62
N PRO A 120 -3.61 -18.01 -9.32
CA PRO A 120 -2.65 -17.49 -8.35
C PRO A 120 -1.21 -17.88 -8.71
N LEU A 121 -0.28 -16.93 -8.63
CA LEU A 121 1.15 -17.16 -8.84
C LEU A 121 1.74 -18.03 -7.72
N GLN A 122 1.23 -17.92 -6.50
CA GLN A 122 1.63 -18.75 -5.35
C GLN A 122 1.49 -20.26 -5.62
N ARG A 123 0.47 -20.69 -6.37
CA ARG A 123 0.26 -22.10 -6.71
C ARG A 123 1.30 -22.58 -7.71
N GLU A 124 1.63 -21.75 -8.68
CA GLU A 124 2.59 -22.09 -9.72
C GLU A 124 4.04 -22.08 -9.20
N LEU A 125 4.40 -21.06 -8.43
CA LEU A 125 5.79 -20.80 -8.03
C LEU A 125 6.17 -21.49 -6.71
N PHE A 126 5.19 -21.75 -5.83
CA PHE A 126 5.44 -22.27 -4.48
C PHE A 126 4.53 -23.44 -4.09
N ASP A 127 3.73 -23.95 -5.01
CA ASP A 127 2.82 -25.10 -4.80
C ASP A 127 1.92 -24.94 -3.56
N THR A 128 1.39 -23.74 -3.37
CA THR A 128 0.52 -23.44 -2.21
C THR A 128 -0.72 -22.64 -2.59
N ASP A 129 -1.81 -22.95 -1.91
CA ASP A 129 -3.07 -22.20 -1.96
C ASP A 129 -3.33 -21.36 -0.71
N SER A 130 -2.51 -21.57 0.32
CA SER A 130 -2.68 -20.95 1.65
C SER A 130 -1.50 -20.03 1.98
N ALA A 131 -0.99 -19.24 1.01
CA ALA A 131 0.15 -18.38 1.29
C ALA A 131 -0.14 -17.33 2.37
N GLY A 132 -1.40 -16.91 2.53
CA GLY A 132 -1.83 -16.04 3.62
C GLY A 132 -1.64 -16.65 5.03
N GLU A 133 -1.64 -17.97 5.17
CA GLU A 133 -1.32 -18.66 6.43
C GLU A 133 0.19 -18.88 6.55
N LEU A 134 0.79 -19.47 5.50
CA LEU A 134 2.21 -19.80 5.45
C LEU A 134 3.11 -18.56 5.58
N PHE A 135 2.65 -17.39 5.13
CA PHE A 135 3.33 -16.10 5.34
C PHE A 135 3.63 -15.87 6.81
N TYR A 136 2.63 -15.97 7.67
CA TYR A 136 2.79 -15.66 9.09
C TYR A 136 3.48 -16.79 9.85
N GLU A 137 3.31 -18.05 9.46
CA GLU A 137 4.08 -19.18 10.01
C GLU A 137 5.57 -19.00 9.72
N THR A 138 5.90 -18.67 8.47
CA THR A 138 7.28 -18.38 8.06
C THR A 138 7.82 -17.16 8.81
N LEU A 139 7.00 -16.10 8.95
CA LEU A 139 7.41 -14.90 9.68
C LEU A 139 7.69 -15.17 11.16
N ASP A 140 6.88 -16.00 11.82
CA ASP A 140 7.14 -16.39 13.21
C ASP A 140 8.49 -17.12 13.35
N ASP A 141 8.80 -18.05 12.44
CA ASP A 141 10.09 -18.74 12.41
C ASP A 141 11.27 -17.77 12.18
N LEU A 142 11.12 -16.84 11.24
CA LEU A 142 12.12 -15.82 10.91
C LEU A 142 12.36 -14.85 12.08
N LEU A 143 11.31 -14.52 12.84
CA LEU A 143 11.36 -13.68 14.04
C LEU A 143 11.93 -14.38 15.27
N ILE A 144 12.11 -15.71 15.24
CA ILE A 144 12.82 -16.44 16.30
C ILE A 144 14.31 -16.56 15.95
N LYS A 145 14.63 -16.78 14.67
CA LYS A 145 16.02 -16.95 14.21
C LYS A 145 16.82 -15.65 14.37
N PRO A 146 17.94 -15.64 15.13
CA PRO A 146 18.73 -14.43 15.36
C PRO A 146 19.51 -13.98 14.11
N GLN A 147 19.83 -14.90 13.21
CA GLN A 147 20.66 -14.64 12.02
C GLN A 147 19.85 -14.40 10.73
N THR A 148 18.56 -14.10 10.84
CA THR A 148 17.74 -13.76 9.66
C THR A 148 18.29 -12.49 9.01
N LEU A 149 18.47 -12.52 7.69
CA LEU A 149 18.96 -11.36 6.95
C LEU A 149 18.00 -10.17 7.11
N PRO A 150 18.50 -8.94 7.38
CA PRO A 150 17.65 -7.76 7.49
C PRO A 150 16.74 -7.55 6.28
N LEU A 151 17.27 -7.78 5.06
CA LEU A 151 16.51 -7.65 3.81
C LEU A 151 15.22 -8.49 3.82
N ILE A 152 15.28 -9.73 4.31
CA ILE A 152 14.10 -10.61 4.40
C ILE A 152 13.06 -9.94 5.31
N LEU A 153 13.47 -9.49 6.50
CA LEU A 153 12.56 -8.85 7.46
C LEU A 153 11.96 -7.55 6.90
N GLU A 154 12.75 -6.77 6.18
CA GLU A 154 12.30 -5.54 5.52
C GLU A 154 11.25 -5.82 4.43
N VAL A 155 11.39 -6.91 3.67
CA VAL A 155 10.39 -7.34 2.66
C VAL A 155 9.07 -7.75 3.33
N TYR A 156 9.12 -8.54 4.41
CA TYR A 156 7.93 -8.87 5.19
C TYR A 156 7.26 -7.62 5.78
N TYR A 157 8.06 -6.69 6.31
CA TYR A 157 7.57 -5.42 6.82
C TYR A 157 6.89 -4.60 5.71
N TYR A 158 7.50 -4.54 4.53
CA TYR A 158 6.93 -3.86 3.36
C TYR A 158 5.56 -4.43 2.99
N CYS A 159 5.44 -5.77 2.84
CA CYS A 159 4.16 -6.40 2.52
C CYS A 159 3.07 -6.05 3.53
N LEU A 160 3.38 -6.09 4.83
CA LEU A 160 2.42 -5.71 5.88
C LEU A 160 2.07 -4.21 5.85
N ASN A 161 3.05 -3.35 5.59
CA ASN A 161 2.85 -1.91 5.47
C ASN A 161 1.95 -1.53 4.28
N GLU A 162 2.06 -2.26 3.18
CA GLU A 162 1.18 -2.13 2.00
C GLU A 162 -0.20 -2.79 2.20
N GLY A 163 -0.49 -3.26 3.42
CA GLY A 163 -1.81 -3.72 3.80
C GLY A 163 -2.04 -5.22 3.63
N PHE A 164 -1.00 -6.04 3.39
CA PHE A 164 -1.15 -7.49 3.35
C PHE A 164 -1.87 -8.01 4.61
N GLY A 165 -2.96 -8.73 4.40
CA GLY A 165 -3.84 -9.24 5.45
C GLY A 165 -3.64 -10.73 5.69
N GLY A 166 -3.60 -11.55 4.64
CA GLY A 166 -3.58 -13.01 4.73
C GLY A 166 -4.59 -13.55 5.75
N ARG A 167 -4.15 -14.48 6.62
CA ARG A 167 -4.98 -15.01 7.71
C ARG A 167 -5.42 -13.96 8.75
N LEU A 168 -4.78 -12.79 8.78
CA LEU A 168 -5.05 -11.70 9.72
C LEU A 168 -5.86 -10.55 9.11
N ALA A 169 -6.50 -10.74 7.95
CA ALA A 169 -7.33 -9.71 7.31
C ALA A 169 -8.38 -9.10 8.27
N ASN A 170 -8.93 -9.91 9.18
CA ASN A 170 -9.93 -9.49 10.18
C ASN A 170 -9.32 -9.13 11.56
N ASN A 171 -7.99 -9.08 11.68
CA ASN A 171 -7.29 -8.82 12.94
C ASN A 171 -6.15 -7.79 12.77
N PRO A 172 -6.48 -6.51 12.56
CA PRO A 172 -5.50 -5.46 12.32
C PRO A 172 -4.56 -5.24 13.51
N SER A 173 -5.04 -5.44 14.74
CA SER A 173 -4.22 -5.31 15.96
C SER A 173 -3.09 -6.35 16.01
N LYS A 174 -3.39 -7.61 15.65
CA LYS A 174 -2.38 -8.67 15.54
C LYS A 174 -1.37 -8.38 14.44
N ARG A 175 -1.82 -7.86 13.29
CA ARG A 175 -0.93 -7.43 12.21
C ARG A 175 0.04 -6.34 12.67
N GLN A 176 -0.46 -5.36 13.43
CA GLN A 176 0.36 -4.29 14.01
C GLN A 176 1.43 -4.84 14.97
N GLU A 177 1.08 -5.83 15.80
CA GLU A 177 2.05 -6.54 16.67
C GLU A 177 3.22 -7.14 15.86
N TYR A 178 2.94 -7.78 14.72
CA TYR A 178 3.98 -8.30 13.83
C TYR A 178 4.85 -7.19 13.23
N MET A 179 4.25 -6.07 12.80
CA MET A 179 5.00 -4.93 12.27
C MET A 179 5.95 -4.34 13.32
N GLU A 180 5.53 -4.25 14.58
CA GLU A 180 6.38 -3.79 15.68
C GLU A 180 7.53 -4.75 15.96
N ARG A 181 7.26 -6.07 16.01
CA ARG A 181 8.30 -7.11 16.16
C ARG A 181 9.34 -7.03 15.04
N LEU A 182 8.90 -6.81 13.80
CA LEU A 182 9.77 -6.61 12.64
C LEU A 182 10.61 -5.34 12.77
N ARG A 183 9.99 -4.19 13.07
CA ARG A 183 10.69 -2.91 13.25
C ARG A 183 11.78 -3.00 14.32
N ASN A 184 11.55 -3.73 15.41
CA ASN A 184 12.54 -3.92 16.47
C ASN A 184 13.73 -4.80 16.05
N ARG A 185 13.58 -5.63 15.01
CA ARG A 185 14.63 -6.52 14.48
C ARG A 185 15.39 -5.90 13.31
N ILE A 186 14.77 -5.00 12.54
CA ILE A 186 15.39 -4.34 11.40
C ILE A 186 16.38 -3.28 11.92
N PRO A 187 17.68 -3.35 11.56
CA PRO A 187 18.65 -2.37 12.01
C PRO A 187 18.34 -0.98 11.45
N THR A 188 18.10 0.01 12.32
CA THR A 188 18.02 1.42 11.92
C THR A 188 19.41 1.87 11.43
N PRO A 189 19.52 2.57 10.28
CA PRO A 189 20.77 3.15 9.82
C PRO A 189 21.15 4.34 10.71
N SER A 190 21.70 4.04 11.89
CA SER A 190 22.27 4.98 12.84
C SER A 190 23.30 4.22 13.67
N GLN A 191 24.57 4.65 13.61
CA GLN A 191 25.73 4.15 14.37
C GLN A 191 26.61 3.03 13.78
N GLN A 192 26.95 3.06 12.49
CA GLN A 192 28.10 2.25 11.98
C GLN A 192 29.19 3.03 11.23
N ASP A 193 29.08 4.35 11.13
CA ASP A 193 30.19 5.22 10.71
C ASP A 193 30.36 6.31 11.76
N GLU A 194 31.24 6.08 12.75
CA GLU A 194 31.98 7.10 13.52
C GLU A 194 32.70 6.44 14.70
N THR A 195 33.68 5.59 14.41
CA THR A 195 34.79 5.36 15.36
C THR A 195 35.80 6.50 15.17
N VAL A 196 35.46 7.70 15.66
CA VAL A 196 36.45 8.76 15.89
C VAL A 196 36.27 9.24 17.33
N PRO A 197 37.31 9.15 18.19
CA PRO A 197 37.19 9.56 19.58
C PRO A 197 37.33 11.09 19.67
N PHE A 198 36.21 11.81 19.69
CA PHE A 198 36.18 13.21 20.11
C PHE A 198 35.15 13.42 21.23
N PRO A 199 35.40 14.39 22.14
CA PRO A 199 34.68 14.48 23.40
C PRO A 199 33.21 14.80 23.19
N VAL A 200 32.39 14.08 23.95
CA VAL A 200 30.93 14.15 23.97
C VAL A 200 30.49 15.55 24.42
N GLU A 201 29.94 16.33 23.49
CA GLU A 201 28.96 17.36 23.85
C GLU A 201 27.56 16.75 23.70
N GLU A 202 26.84 16.70 24.82
CA GLU A 202 25.46 16.22 24.89
C GLU A 202 24.54 17.11 24.04
N VAL A 203 24.26 16.70 22.81
CA VAL A 203 23.21 17.31 22.01
C VAL A 203 21.90 16.56 22.28
N GLN A 204 21.08 17.14 23.15
CA GLN A 204 19.70 16.74 23.39
C GLN A 204 18.94 16.66 22.07
N SER A 205 18.65 15.43 21.64
CA SER A 205 17.99 15.15 20.37
C SER A 205 16.49 15.37 20.53
N SER A 206 16.01 16.55 20.14
CA SER A 206 14.58 16.78 19.93
C SER A 206 14.15 15.99 18.69
N SER A 207 13.46 14.88 18.93
CA SER A 207 12.80 14.08 17.91
C SER A 207 11.66 14.90 17.27
N MET A 208 11.94 15.58 16.16
CA MET A 208 10.89 16.05 15.27
C MET A 208 10.44 14.91 14.36
N LEU A 209 9.55 14.06 14.88
CA LEU A 209 8.47 13.55 14.03
C LEU A 209 7.56 14.74 13.76
N SER A 210 7.62 15.31 12.56
CA SER A 210 6.64 16.33 12.14
C SER A 210 5.31 15.64 11.85
N THR A 211 4.64 15.21 12.90
CA THR A 211 3.20 15.00 12.88
C THR A 211 2.61 16.38 12.65
N ILE A 212 2.11 16.65 11.45
CA ILE A 212 1.33 17.86 11.18
C ILE A 212 0.12 17.77 12.12
N SER A 213 0.22 18.49 13.24
CA SER A 213 -0.78 18.44 14.30
C SER A 213 -2.11 18.97 13.74
N PRO A 214 -3.23 18.26 13.96
CA PRO A 214 -4.55 18.72 13.53
C PRO A 214 -4.94 20.09 14.12
N PHE A 215 -4.15 20.62 15.07
CA PHE A 215 -4.28 21.98 15.60
C PHE A 215 -4.24 23.08 14.52
N TRP A 216 -3.50 22.87 13.41
CA TRP A 216 -3.44 23.88 12.35
C TRP A 216 -4.79 24.08 11.64
N PHE A 217 -5.59 23.02 11.51
CA PHE A 217 -6.97 23.11 11.01
C PHE A 217 -7.90 23.85 11.99
N TYR A 218 -7.72 23.65 13.30
CA TYR A 218 -8.50 24.38 14.30
C TYR A 218 -8.12 25.88 14.33
N CYS A 219 -6.85 26.22 14.15
CA CYS A 219 -6.42 27.62 14.03
C CYS A 219 -6.99 28.29 12.77
N SER A 220 -6.96 27.63 11.61
CA SER A 220 -7.52 28.20 10.38
C SER A 220 -9.05 28.37 10.47
N ALA A 221 -9.76 27.41 11.07
CA ALA A 221 -11.20 27.50 11.31
C ALA A 221 -11.57 28.65 12.27
N ALA A 222 -10.79 28.85 13.34
CA ALA A 222 -11.01 29.96 14.28
C ALA A 222 -10.81 31.33 13.61
N VAL A 223 -9.79 31.48 12.76
CA VAL A 223 -9.55 32.72 12.00
C VAL A 223 -10.67 32.97 10.99
N ALA A 224 -11.08 31.96 10.22
CA ALA A 224 -12.18 32.08 9.26
C ALA A 224 -13.48 32.51 9.96
N THR A 225 -13.81 31.91 11.09
CA THR A 225 -14.99 32.26 11.90
C THR A 225 -14.91 33.70 12.41
N GLY A 226 -13.73 34.13 12.88
CA GLY A 226 -13.50 35.51 13.31
C GLY A 226 -13.69 36.54 12.20
N LEU A 227 -13.22 36.24 10.98
CA LEU A 227 -13.39 37.11 9.81
C LEU A 227 -14.86 37.21 9.38
N VAL A 228 -15.59 36.09 9.36
CA VAL A 228 -17.03 36.09 9.07
C VAL A 228 -17.79 36.92 10.10
N TYR A 229 -17.50 36.75 11.39
CA TYR A 229 -18.12 37.55 12.45
C TYR A 229 -17.81 39.05 12.31
N ALA A 230 -16.55 39.40 12.01
CA ALA A 230 -16.16 40.79 11.78
C ALA A 230 -16.89 41.39 10.57
N GLY A 231 -17.01 40.63 9.48
CA GLY A 231 -17.77 41.01 8.29
C GLY A 231 -19.24 41.26 8.59
N LEU A 232 -19.90 40.33 9.30
CA LEU A 232 -21.29 40.48 9.72
C LEU A 232 -21.49 41.69 10.65
N LYS A 233 -20.54 41.94 11.56
CA LYS A 233 -20.58 43.10 12.46
C LYS A 233 -20.43 44.42 11.70
N LEU A 234 -19.55 44.46 10.69
CA LEU A 234 -19.39 45.63 9.83
C LEU A 234 -20.65 45.86 9.00
N LEU A 235 -21.20 44.81 8.36
CA LEU A 235 -22.47 44.86 7.64
C LEU A 235 -23.62 45.38 8.52
N GLY A 236 -23.70 44.92 9.78
CA GLY A 236 -24.68 45.40 10.75
C GLY A 236 -24.44 46.86 11.16
N HIS A 237 -23.19 47.34 11.18
CA HIS A 237 -22.88 48.74 11.49
C HIS A 237 -23.24 49.70 10.35
N TYR A 238 -23.16 49.24 9.10
CA TYR A 238 -23.57 50.01 7.91
C TYR A 238 -25.05 49.88 7.56
N TRP A 239 -25.81 49.06 8.31
CA TRP A 239 -27.25 48.93 8.13
C TRP A 239 -27.98 50.07 8.88
N THR A 240 -28.06 51.24 8.24
CA THR A 240 -28.96 52.32 8.68
C THR A 240 -30.36 52.02 8.12
N PRO A 241 -31.38 51.75 8.96
CA PRO A 241 -32.74 51.59 8.47
C PRO A 241 -33.22 52.96 7.94
N PHE A 242 -33.65 52.98 6.69
CA PHE A 242 -34.48 54.06 6.13
C PHE A 242 -35.94 53.88 6.57
#